data_AF-A0A7G5XFU9-F1
#
_entry.id   AF-A0A7G5XFU9-F1
#
_cell.length_a   1.000
_cell.length_b   1.000
_cell.length_c   1.000
_cell.angle_alpha   90.00
_cell.angle_beta   90.00
_cell.angle_gamma   90.00
#
_symmetry.space_group_name_H-M   'P 1'
#
loop_
_entity.id
_entity.type
_entity.pdbx_description
1 polymer ?
#
loop_
_entity_poly.entity_id
_entity_poly.type
_entity_poly.pdbx_seq_one_letter_code
_entity_poly.pdbx_strand_id
1 'polypeptide(L)'
;MNRNKRRDLLVLLNNEHRSKEAIDHEVEWLHEVLYHVEELENFCKAHELIDLNRYKVYTQSGRVKKAVMRKDFKAFEFISNKN
;
A
#
# COMPACT_ATOMS: atom_id res chain seq x y z
N MET A 1 -1.89 -14.51 11.51
CA MET A 1 -0.48 -14.65 11.09
C MET A 1 0.17 -13.28 11.08
N ASN A 2 0.84 -12.89 12.17
CA ASN A 2 1.67 -11.68 12.19
C ASN A 2 3.12 -12.13 11.95
N ARG A 3 3.44 -12.40 10.67
CA ARG A 3 4.82 -12.71 10.27
C ARG A 3 5.56 -11.39 10.35
N ASN A 4 6.63 -11.38 11.15
CA ASN A 4 7.32 -10.20 11.64
C ASN A 4 7.85 -9.34 10.46
N LYS A 5 7.07 -8.35 10.00
CA LYS A 5 7.39 -7.49 8.82
C LYS A 5 8.79 -6.87 8.89
N ARG A 6 9.27 -6.59 10.11
CA ARG A 6 10.64 -6.09 10.37
C ARG A 6 11.72 -7.03 9.83
N ARG A 7 11.50 -8.36 9.92
CA ARG A 7 12.44 -9.38 9.44
C ARG A 7 12.51 -9.43 7.92
N ASP A 8 11.41 -9.19 7.22
CA ASP A 8 11.37 -9.27 5.76
C ASP A 8 12.05 -8.04 5.12
N LEU A 9 11.96 -6.87 5.76
CA LEU A 9 12.64 -5.64 5.33
C LEU A 9 14.18 -5.74 5.49
N LEU A 10 14.63 -6.38 6.57
CA LEU A 10 16.04 -6.68 6.85
C LEU A 10 16.70 -7.57 5.77
N VAL A 11 15.93 -8.46 5.13
CA VAL A 11 16.44 -9.38 4.09
C VAL A 11 16.73 -8.66 2.77
N LEU A 12 16.08 -7.51 2.53
CA LEU A 12 16.27 -6.71 1.31
C LEU A 12 17.49 -5.77 1.40
N LEU A 13 18.00 -5.51 2.60
CA LEU A 13 19.18 -4.69 2.83
C LEU A 13 20.44 -5.56 2.69
N ASN A 14 21.24 -5.31 1.66
CA ASN A 14 22.50 -5.98 1.42
C ASN A 14 23.46 -5.72 2.59
N ASN A 15 23.73 -6.75 3.40
CA ASN A 15 24.33 -6.64 4.74
C ASN A 15 25.86 -6.53 4.77
N GLU A 16 26.54 -6.37 3.63
CA GLU A 16 27.99 -6.60 3.60
C GLU A 16 28.84 -5.51 4.29
N HIS A 17 28.30 -4.31 4.59
CA HIS A 17 29.13 -3.18 5.09
C HIS A 17 28.50 -2.25 6.14
N ARG A 18 27.41 -2.64 6.83
CA ARG A 18 26.71 -1.74 7.77
C ARG A 18 26.75 -2.23 9.22
N SER A 19 26.95 -1.30 10.17
CA SER A 19 26.82 -1.61 11.59
C SER A 19 25.37 -1.97 11.91
N LYS A 20 25.17 -2.77 12.97
CA LYS A 20 23.84 -3.18 13.40
C LYS A 20 22.95 -1.98 13.73
N GLU A 21 23.50 -0.92 14.32
CA GLU A 21 22.72 0.30 14.62
C GLU A 21 22.27 1.02 13.35
N ALA A 22 23.12 1.09 12.32
CA ALA A 22 22.76 1.71 11.05
C ALA A 22 21.63 0.97 10.34
N ILE A 23 21.65 -0.37 10.42
CA ILE A 23 20.58 -1.22 9.86
C ILE A 23 19.28 -1.02 10.63
N ASP A 24 19.32 -1.03 11.96
CA ASP A 24 18.11 -0.84 12.80
C ASP A 24 17.47 0.53 12.53
N HIS A 25 18.29 1.57 12.35
CA HIS A 25 17.81 2.92 12.01
C HIS A 25 17.13 2.98 10.64
N GLU A 26 17.71 2.36 9.62
CA GLU A 26 17.11 2.31 8.28
C GLU A 26 15.80 1.54 8.25
N VAL A 27 15.72 0.44 9.01
CA VAL A 27 14.51 -0.35 9.16
C VAL A 27 13.41 0.48 9.84
N GLU A 28 13.75 1.28 10.85
CA GLU A 28 12.80 2.17 11.52
C GLU A 28 12.31 3.28 10.59
N TRP A 29 13.21 3.92 9.83
CA TRP A 29 12.85 4.92 8.82
C TRP A 29 11.93 4.36 7.73
N LEU A 30 12.28 3.20 7.19
CA LEU A 30 11.44 2.54 6.19
C LEU A 30 10.10 2.11 6.80
N HIS A 31 10.08 1.69 8.06
CA HIS A 31 8.83 1.35 8.74
C HIS A 31 7.92 2.57 8.87
N GLU A 32 8.44 3.72 9.29
CA GLU A 32 7.69 5.00 9.37
C GLU A 32 7.14 5.41 8.00
N VAL A 33 7.98 5.39 6.96
CA VAL A 33 7.55 5.75 5.60
C VAL A 33 6.48 4.79 5.08
N LEU A 34 6.69 3.48 5.23
CA LEU A 34 5.74 2.47 4.78
C LEU A 34 4.46 2.46 5.61
N TYR A 35 4.53 2.76 6.90
CA TYR A 35 3.37 2.80 7.79
C TYR A 35 2.30 3.78 7.27
N HIS A 36 2.74 4.98 6.85
CA HIS A 36 1.82 5.97 6.28
C HIS A 36 1.28 5.58 4.90
N VAL A 37 2.04 4.84 4.09
CA VAL A 37 1.61 4.43 2.73
C VAL A 37 0.74 3.18 2.75
N GLU A 38 0.99 2.24 3.67
CA GLU A 38 0.24 0.99 3.80
C GLU A 38 -1.14 1.19 4.43
N GLU A 39 -1.40 2.35 5.04
CA GLU A 39 -2.72 2.65 5.57
C GLU A 39 -3.74 2.71 4.44
N LEU A 40 -4.74 1.82 4.51
CA LEU A 40 -5.81 1.71 3.51
C LEU A 40 -6.51 3.04 3.23
N GLU A 41 -6.55 3.93 4.23
CA GLU A 41 -7.13 5.25 4.07
C GLU A 41 -6.31 6.16 3.14
N ASN A 42 -4.98 6.15 3.26
CA ASN A 42 -4.10 6.90 2.37
C ASN A 42 -4.09 6.32 0.96
N PHE A 43 -4.11 4.99 0.86
CA PHE A 43 -4.37 4.31 -0.42
C PHE A 43 -5.68 4.81 -1.06
N CYS A 44 -6.80 4.83 -0.31
CA CYS A 44 -8.10 5.24 -0.84
C CYS A 44 -8.21 6.74 -1.13
N LYS A 45 -7.32 7.59 -0.61
CA LYS A 45 -7.24 9.03 -0.94
C LYS A 45 -6.51 9.22 -2.28
N ALA A 46 -5.40 8.52 -2.47
CA ALA A 46 -4.55 8.61 -3.66
C ALA A 46 -5.12 7.91 -4.91
N HIS A 47 -6.11 7.02 -4.74
CA HIS A 47 -6.70 6.26 -5.86
C HIS A 47 -8.15 6.65 -6.14
N GLU A 48 -8.59 6.31 -7.36
CA GLU A 48 -9.98 6.38 -7.81
C GLU A 48 -10.41 5.04 -8.43
N LEU A 49 -11.71 4.80 -8.45
CA LEU A 49 -12.31 3.62 -9.08
C LEU A 49 -12.98 4.03 -10.39
N ILE A 50 -12.50 3.46 -11.50
CA ILE A 50 -13.08 3.61 -12.83
C ILE A 50 -13.98 2.40 -13.08
N ASP A 51 -15.29 2.61 -13.19
CA ASP A 51 -16.27 1.57 -13.50
C ASP A 51 -16.83 1.82 -14.91
N LEU A 52 -16.30 1.08 -15.89
CA LEU A 52 -16.75 1.20 -17.28
C LEU A 52 -18.11 0.57 -17.52
N ASN A 53 -18.57 -0.36 -16.68
CA ASN A 53 -19.93 -0.91 -16.80
C ASN A 53 -21.00 0.17 -16.54
N ARG A 54 -20.63 1.19 -15.76
CA ARG A 54 -21.51 2.30 -15.40
C ARG A 54 -21.10 3.62 -16.02
N TYR A 55 -20.00 3.65 -16.78
CA TYR A 55 -19.38 4.85 -17.32
C TYR A 55 -19.16 5.92 -16.24
N LYS A 56 -18.62 5.51 -15.08
CA LYS A 56 -18.44 6.39 -13.91
C LYS A 56 -17.06 6.27 -13.30
N VAL A 57 -16.56 7.39 -12.80
CA VAL A 57 -15.37 7.46 -11.97
C VAL A 57 -15.78 7.83 -10.55
N TYR A 58 -15.35 7.04 -9.58
CA TYR A 58 -15.61 7.26 -8.15
C TYR A 58 -14.31 7.67 -7.46
N THR A 59 -14.26 8.92 -7.02
CA THR A 59 -13.11 9.50 -6.30
C THR A 59 -13.25 9.44 -4.79
N GLN A 60 -14.44 9.11 -4.29
CA GLN A 60 -14.72 9.07 -2.85
C GLN A 60 -14.01 7.86 -2.22
N SER A 61 -13.20 8.12 -1.19
CA SER A 61 -12.41 7.09 -0.53
C SER A 61 -13.25 5.93 0.02
N GLY A 62 -14.49 6.18 0.48
CA GLY A 62 -15.40 5.11 0.90
C GLY A 62 -15.84 4.16 -0.23
N ARG A 63 -15.96 4.66 -1.47
CA ARG A 63 -16.27 3.83 -2.66
C ARG A 63 -15.06 3.02 -3.09
N VAL A 64 -13.88 3.65 -3.13
CA VAL A 64 -12.60 2.99 -3.43
C VAL A 64 -12.33 1.90 -2.40
N LYS A 65 -12.47 2.21 -1.10
CA LYS A 65 -12.33 1.25 0.01
C LYS A 65 -13.25 0.05 -0.16
N LYS A 66 -14.53 0.29 -0.41
CA LYS A 66 -15.49 -0.79 -0.66
C LYS A 66 -15.09 -1.63 -1.87
N ALA A 67 -14.55 -1.02 -2.92
CA ALA A 67 -14.14 -1.73 -4.12
C ALA A 67 -12.94 -2.64 -3.90
N VAL A 68 -11.89 -2.14 -3.24
CA VAL A 68 -10.65 -2.89 -2.96
C VAL A 68 -10.77 -3.93 -1.86
N MET A 69 -11.77 -3.80 -0.98
CA MET A 69 -12.07 -4.80 0.07
C MET A 69 -12.98 -5.92 -0.41
N ARG A 70 -13.52 -5.85 -1.63
CA ARG A 70 -14.22 -6.99 -2.23
C ARG A 70 -13.20 -8.08 -2.56
N LYS A 71 -13.64 -9.34 -2.48
CA LYS A 71 -12.84 -10.50 -2.86
C LYS A 71 -12.42 -10.45 -4.33
N ASP A 72 -13.34 -10.01 -5.19
CA ASP A 72 -13.17 -9.96 -6.63
C ASP A 72 -13.63 -8.61 -7.19
N PHE A 73 -12.96 -8.14 -8.24
CA PHE A 73 -13.42 -7.02 -9.05
C PHE A 73 -14.40 -7.51 -10.11
N LYS A 74 -15.37 -6.66 -10.45
CA LYS A 74 -16.17 -6.91 -11.65
C LYS A 74 -15.30 -6.67 -12.88
N ALA A 75 -15.62 -7.37 -13.97
CA ALA A 75 -15.02 -7.06 -15.26
C ALA A 75 -15.17 -5.56 -15.55
N PHE A 76 -14.12 -4.95 -16.09
CA PHE A 76 -14.08 -3.51 -16.43
C PHE A 76 -14.24 -2.52 -15.26
N GLU A 77 -13.97 -2.96 -14.03
CA GLU A 77 -13.66 -2.07 -12.90
C GLU A 77 -12.13 -1.98 -12.73
N PHE A 78 -11.59 -0.77 -12.62
CA PHE A 78 -10.16 -0.50 -12.47
C PHE A 78 -9.90 0.44 -11.30
N ILE A 79 -8.81 0.20 -10.58
CA ILE A 79 -8.27 1.15 -9.60
C ILE A 79 -7.16 1.93 -10.29
N SER A 80 -7.30 3.25 -10.37
CA SER A 80 -6.29 4.14 -10.94
C SER A 80 -5.69 5.01 -9.85
N ASN A 81 -4.37 5.21 -9.92
CA ASN A 81 -3.71 6.23 -9.12
C ASN A 81 -4.01 7.62 -9.74
N LYS A 82 -4.12 8.65 -8.90
CA LYS A 82 -4.40 10.03 -9.33
C LYS A 82 -3.15 10.84 -9.69
N ASN A 83 -1.95 10.29 -9.50
CA ASN A 83 -0.66 10.94 -9.78
C ASN A 83 -0.27 10.87 -11.26
#